data_AF-A0A7C5J2D8-F1
#
_entry.id   AF-A0A7C5J2D8-F1
#
_cell.length_a   1.000
_cell.length_b   1.000
_cell.length_c   1.000
_cell.angle_alpha   90.00
_cell.angle_beta   90.00
_cell.angle_gamma   90.00
#
_symmetry.space_group_name_H-M   'P 1'
#
loop_
_entity.id
_entity.type
_entity.pdbx_description
1 polymer ?
#
loop_
_entity_poly.entity_id
_entity_poly.type
_entity_poly.pdbx_seq_one_letter_code
_entity_poly.pdbx_strand_id
1 'polypeptide(L)'
;MGDPRLDFSAAFDLDGSLERLVIIDPFYLQRTEVPVGAFRQSGLAESLVPGGPSDNPHTPTASFPQCTYTDEPGPFEDHPTVCLSWSKAQAYCESIGRRLPTEAELEYAGTALGTSTYVWGEDMPRCEDAVFARETDTSPC
;
A
#
# COMPACT_ATOMS: atom_id res chain seq x y z
N MET A 1 6.82 13.08 6.96
CA MET A 1 7.68 12.09 7.63
C MET A 1 7.96 12.63 9.02
N GLY A 2 7.75 11.82 10.06
CA GLY A 2 7.42 12.19 11.44
C GLY A 2 8.14 13.40 12.06
N ASP A 3 7.46 14.05 13.01
CA ASP A 3 7.98 15.19 13.78
C ASP A 3 9.40 14.88 14.31
N PRO A 4 10.41 15.70 13.99
CA PRO A 4 11.78 15.53 14.46
C PRO A 4 11.97 15.65 15.99
N ARG A 5 10.90 15.84 16.76
CA ARG A 5 10.90 15.80 18.23
C ARG A 5 10.66 14.43 18.85
N LEU A 6 10.41 13.40 18.03
CA LEU A 6 10.23 12.05 18.54
C LEU A 6 11.58 11.40 18.83
N ASP A 7 11.78 11.00 20.09
CA ASP A 7 12.96 10.29 20.55
C ASP A 7 13.00 8.88 19.96
N PHE A 8 14.00 8.61 19.12
CA PHE A 8 14.26 7.30 18.51
C PHE A 8 15.23 6.44 19.36
N SER A 9 15.49 6.79 20.62
CA SER A 9 16.39 6.05 21.52
C SER A 9 15.74 4.86 22.22
N ALA A 10 14.41 4.76 22.20
CA ALA A 10 13.69 3.55 22.58
C ALA A 10 13.76 2.53 21.43
N ALA A 11 13.79 1.23 21.76
CA ALA A 11 13.66 0.15 20.78
C ALA A 11 12.55 0.49 19.78
N PHE A 12 12.85 0.46 18.48
CA PHE A 12 11.91 0.85 17.44
C PHE A 12 10.58 0.14 17.66
N ASP A 13 9.51 0.92 17.78
CA ASP A 13 8.15 0.42 17.82
C ASP A 13 7.76 -0.01 16.40
N LEU A 14 8.18 -1.21 16.03
CA LEU A 14 7.94 -1.78 14.71
C LEU A 14 6.53 -2.37 14.58
N ASP A 15 5.83 -2.58 15.71
CA ASP A 15 4.48 -3.15 15.74
C ASP A 15 3.38 -2.09 15.91
N GLY A 16 3.74 -0.82 16.09
CA GLY A 16 2.81 0.29 16.23
C GLY A 16 2.07 0.28 17.57
N SER A 17 2.63 -0.35 18.60
CA SER A 17 1.99 -0.48 19.91
C SER A 17 2.02 0.80 20.74
N LEU A 18 2.85 1.78 20.39
CA LEU A 18 2.93 3.06 21.06
C LEU A 18 2.11 4.12 20.32
N GLU A 19 0.99 4.50 20.93
CA GLU A 19 0.18 5.62 20.47
C GLU A 19 0.95 6.95 20.60
N ARG A 20 0.89 7.77 19.54
CA ARG A 20 1.53 9.09 19.50
C ARG A 20 0.56 10.12 18.93
N LEU A 21 0.57 11.32 19.52
CA LEU A 21 -0.18 12.44 18.98
C LEU A 21 0.47 12.92 17.68
N VAL A 22 -0.30 13.00 16.60
CA VAL A 22 0.12 13.53 15.30
C VAL A 22 -0.85 14.62 14.85
N ILE A 23 -0.32 15.68 14.23
CA ILE A 23 -1.11 16.72 13.58
C ILE A 23 -1.02 16.48 12.07
N ILE A 24 -2.18 16.32 11.42
CA ILE A 24 -2.28 16.07 9.98
C ILE A 24 -3.03 17.25 9.35
N ASP A 25 -2.43 17.86 8.33
CA ASP A 25 -3.10 18.90 7.55
C ASP A 25 -4.18 18.29 6.64
N PRO A 26 -5.22 19.05 6.24
CA PRO A 26 -6.20 18.57 5.27
C PRO A 26 -5.53 18.08 3.98
N PHE A 27 -5.90 16.89 3.53
CA PHE A 27 -5.32 16.24 2.36
C PHE A 27 -6.39 15.54 1.52
N TYR A 28 -6.02 15.19 0.29
CA TYR A 28 -6.80 14.32 -0.58
C TYR A 28 -6.13 12.96 -0.67
N LEU A 29 -6.91 11.89 -0.59
CA LEU A 29 -6.48 10.52 -0.83
C LEU A 29 -7.27 9.94 -2.00
N GLN A 30 -6.64 9.08 -2.80
CA GLN A 30 -7.37 8.33 -3.80
C GLN A 30 -8.35 7.38 -3.12
N ARG A 31 -9.53 7.21 -3.74
CA ARG A 31 -10.55 6.29 -3.26
C ARG A 31 -10.12 4.82 -3.39
N THR A 32 -9.35 4.51 -4.42
CA THR A 32 -8.87 3.17 -4.74
C THR A 32 -7.38 3.22 -5.00
N GLU A 33 -6.72 2.08 -4.93
CA GLU A 33 -5.36 1.89 -5.40
C GLU A 33 -5.25 2.24 -6.89
N VAL A 34 -4.01 2.43 -7.34
CA VAL A 34 -3.71 2.73 -8.75
C VAL A 34 -3.98 1.49 -9.62
N PRO A 35 -4.91 1.55 -10.57
CA PRO A 35 -5.19 0.40 -11.44
C PRO A 35 -4.09 0.21 -12.49
N VAL A 36 -3.85 -1.04 -12.91
CA VAL A 36 -2.82 -1.41 -13.89
C VAL A 36 -2.92 -0.57 -15.17
N GLY A 37 -4.14 -0.33 -15.67
CA GLY A 37 -4.35 0.45 -16.89
C GLY A 37 -3.98 1.93 -16.74
N ALA A 38 -4.18 2.52 -15.56
CA ALA A 38 -3.73 3.89 -15.31
C ALA A 38 -2.20 3.97 -15.19
N PHE A 39 -1.59 3.00 -14.51
CA PHE A 39 -0.14 2.91 -14.43
C PHE A 39 0.48 2.72 -15.82
N ARG A 40 -0.07 1.84 -16.67
CA ARG A 40 0.36 1.65 -18.06
C ARG A 40 0.30 2.94 -18.88
N GLN A 41 -0.78 3.71 -18.74
CA GLN A 41 -0.95 4.99 -19.44
C GLN A 41 0.10 6.05 -19.05
N SER A 42 0.70 5.94 -17.86
CA SER A 42 1.79 6.84 -17.46
C SER A 42 3.05 6.69 -18.31
N GLY A 43 3.18 5.59 -19.07
CA GLY A 43 4.38 5.27 -19.84
C GLY A 43 5.58 4.89 -18.98
N LEU A 44 5.41 4.79 -17.66
CA LEU A 44 6.39 4.21 -16.77
C LEU A 44 6.43 2.70 -17.02
N ALA A 45 7.31 2.29 -17.92
CA ALA A 45 7.56 0.88 -18.15
C ALA A 45 8.00 0.23 -16.83
N GLU A 46 7.38 -0.90 -16.52
CA GLU A 46 7.86 -1.81 -15.51
C GLU A 46 7.97 -3.20 -16.13
N SER A 47 9.21 -3.67 -16.29
CA SER A 47 9.44 -5.08 -16.55
C SER A 47 9.28 -5.79 -15.22
N LEU A 48 8.04 -6.08 -14.84
CA LEU A 48 7.73 -7.04 -13.79
C LEU A 48 7.99 -8.43 -14.33
N VAL A 49 9.27 -8.74 -14.57
CA VAL A 49 9.67 -10.13 -14.69
C VAL A 49 9.24 -10.79 -13.36
N PRO A 50 8.60 -11.96 -13.38
CA PRO A 50 8.47 -12.76 -12.18
C PRO A 50 9.87 -12.97 -11.57
N GLY A 51 10.21 -12.25 -10.48
CA GLY A 51 11.55 -12.20 -9.89
C GLY A 51 12.36 -10.92 -10.18
N GLY A 52 11.73 -9.84 -10.64
CA GLY A 52 12.33 -8.51 -10.70
C GLY A 52 12.80 -8.03 -9.32
N PRO A 53 13.80 -7.14 -9.24
CA PRO A 53 14.36 -6.71 -7.97
C PRO A 53 13.28 -6.06 -7.12
N SER A 54 12.93 -6.69 -6.01
CA SER A 54 12.18 -5.99 -4.99
C SER A 54 13.14 -5.00 -4.33
N ASP A 55 12.72 -3.74 -4.17
CA ASP A 55 13.43 -2.79 -3.30
C ASP A 55 13.33 -3.21 -1.81
N ASN A 56 12.60 -4.30 -1.50
CA ASN A 56 12.58 -4.90 -0.18
C ASN A 56 13.93 -5.60 0.11
N PRO A 57 14.73 -5.10 1.07
CA PRO A 57 16.04 -5.65 1.39
C PRO A 57 15.96 -7.06 1.99
N HIS A 58 14.77 -7.52 2.41
CA HIS A 58 14.56 -8.82 3.02
C HIS A 58 14.17 -9.92 2.01
N THR A 59 13.69 -9.57 0.81
CA THR A 59 13.26 -10.56 -0.21
C THR A 59 13.55 -10.13 -1.67
N PRO A 60 14.81 -9.79 -2.02
CA PRO A 60 15.18 -9.14 -3.28
C PRO A 60 14.90 -9.94 -4.57
N THR A 61 14.54 -11.23 -4.48
CA THR A 61 14.39 -12.15 -5.62
C THR A 61 13.06 -12.90 -5.65
N ALA A 62 12.06 -12.45 -4.88
CA ALA A 62 10.78 -13.14 -4.82
C ALA A 62 10.01 -12.95 -6.14
N SER A 63 9.89 -14.04 -6.90
CA SER A 63 8.93 -14.15 -8.00
C SER A 63 7.55 -14.36 -7.41
N PHE A 64 6.70 -13.35 -7.54
CA PHE A 64 5.35 -13.37 -7.02
C PHE A 64 4.39 -13.71 -8.17
N PRO A 65 3.83 -14.94 -8.22
CA PRO A 65 2.86 -15.29 -9.27
C PRO A 65 1.60 -14.41 -9.25
N GLN A 66 1.39 -13.65 -8.18
CA GLN A 66 0.27 -12.72 -7.99
C GLN A 66 0.48 -11.30 -8.56
N CYS A 67 1.57 -11.00 -9.26
CA CYS A 67 1.74 -9.68 -9.88
C CYS A 67 0.68 -9.43 -10.96
N THR A 68 0.08 -8.24 -10.94
CA THR A 68 -1.07 -7.89 -11.81
C THR A 68 -0.67 -7.23 -13.12
N TYR A 69 0.49 -6.55 -13.18
CA TYR A 69 0.95 -5.86 -14.38
C TYR A 69 1.61 -6.83 -15.36
N THR A 70 1.28 -6.67 -16.65
CA THR A 70 1.86 -7.41 -17.78
C THR A 70 2.32 -6.43 -18.85
N ASP A 71 3.27 -6.81 -19.72
CA ASP A 71 3.76 -5.94 -20.80
C ASP A 71 2.64 -5.51 -21.76
N GLU A 72 1.70 -6.41 -22.04
CA GLU A 72 0.53 -6.15 -22.86
C GLU A 72 -0.74 -5.96 -22.00
N PRO A 73 -1.74 -5.19 -22.46
CA PRO A 73 -3.03 -5.06 -21.77
C PRO A 73 -3.72 -6.42 -21.55
N GLY A 74 -4.33 -6.60 -20.38
CA GLY A 74 -4.90 -7.88 -19.97
C GLY A 74 -6.18 -7.79 -19.14
N PRO A 75 -6.58 -8.88 -18.47
CA PRO A 75 -7.78 -8.91 -17.64
C PRO A 75 -7.64 -8.11 -16.33
N PHE A 76 -6.42 -7.70 -15.96
CA PHE A 76 -6.13 -7.01 -14.71
C PHE A 76 -6.03 -5.49 -14.84
N GLU A 77 -6.40 -4.89 -15.98
CA GLU A 77 -6.26 -3.44 -16.19
C GLU A 77 -7.02 -2.60 -15.14
N ASP A 78 -8.15 -3.11 -14.63
CA ASP A 78 -8.95 -2.46 -13.57
C ASP A 78 -8.55 -2.91 -12.14
N HIS A 79 -7.56 -3.78 -11.99
CA HIS A 79 -7.09 -4.26 -10.69
C HIS A 79 -5.94 -3.39 -10.16
N PRO A 80 -5.72 -3.34 -8.84
CA PRO A 80 -4.57 -2.66 -8.24
C PRO A 80 -3.26 -3.14 -8.87
N THR A 81 -2.36 -2.20 -9.15
CA THR A 81 -1.00 -2.51 -9.60
C THR A 81 -0.20 -2.99 -8.39
N VAL A 82 0.22 -4.25 -8.39
CA VAL A 82 1.02 -4.85 -7.30
C VAL A 82 2.37 -5.33 -7.82
N CYS A 83 3.28 -5.62 -6.89
CA CYS A 83 4.71 -5.87 -7.17
C CYS A 83 5.50 -4.67 -7.68
N LEU A 84 5.00 -3.46 -7.44
CA LEU A 84 5.70 -2.20 -7.73
C LEU A 84 6.81 -1.94 -6.73
N SER A 85 7.94 -1.41 -7.21
CA SER A 85 8.94 -0.81 -6.33
C SER A 85 8.42 0.51 -5.73
N TRP A 86 8.91 0.89 -4.55
CA TRP A 86 8.51 2.16 -3.92
C TRP A 86 8.90 3.36 -4.81
N SER A 87 10.09 3.29 -5.41
CA SER A 87 10.58 4.30 -6.35
C SER A 87 9.68 4.46 -7.58
N LYS A 88 9.10 3.37 -8.10
CA LYS A 88 8.12 3.41 -9.20
C LYS A 88 6.77 3.98 -8.76
N ALA A 89 6.29 3.60 -7.58
CA ALA A 89 5.06 4.16 -7.03
C ALA A 89 5.17 5.69 -6.82
N GLN A 90 6.33 6.16 -6.32
CA GLN A 90 6.60 7.58 -6.20
C GLN A 90 6.63 8.27 -7.56
N ALA A 91 7.40 7.74 -8.53
CA ALA A 91 7.51 8.31 -9.87
C ALA A 91 6.14 8.42 -10.57
N TYR A 92 5.26 7.42 -10.40
CA TYR A 92 3.90 7.49 -10.89
C TYR A 92 3.12 8.65 -10.29
N CYS A 93 3.12 8.76 -8.95
CA CYS A 93 2.43 9.85 -8.27
C CYS A 93 2.91 11.22 -8.75
N GLU A 94 4.23 11.40 -8.89
CA GLU A 94 4.83 12.64 -9.38
C GLU A 94 4.42 12.94 -10.83
N SER A 95 4.37 11.93 -11.70
CA SER A 95 4.00 12.11 -13.12
C SER A 95 2.57 12.65 -13.32
N ILE A 96 1.67 12.40 -12.36
CA ILE A 96 0.30 12.91 -12.37
C ILE A 96 0.09 14.10 -11.40
N GLY A 97 1.17 14.72 -10.92
CA GLY A 97 1.11 15.90 -10.05
C GLY A 97 0.57 15.59 -8.64
N ARG A 98 0.82 14.38 -8.13
CA ARG A 98 0.41 13.90 -6.81
C ARG A 98 1.62 13.42 -6.00
N ARG A 99 1.37 12.83 -4.83
CA ARG A 99 2.39 12.23 -3.95
C ARG A 99 1.86 10.96 -3.29
N LEU A 100 2.77 10.15 -2.76
CA LEU A 100 2.42 9.09 -1.82
C LEU A 100 1.87 9.69 -0.51
N PRO A 101 0.93 9.00 0.17
CA PRO A 101 0.52 9.37 1.52
C PRO A 101 1.69 9.15 2.48
N THR A 102 1.70 9.91 3.57
CA THR A 102 2.51 9.56 4.74
C THR A 102 1.87 8.40 5.50
N GLU A 103 2.64 7.69 6.31
CA GLU A 103 2.13 6.62 7.18
C GLU A 103 0.99 7.12 8.08
N ALA A 104 1.14 8.28 8.72
CA ALA A 104 0.09 8.87 9.57
C ALA A 104 -1.19 9.21 8.80
N GLU A 105 -1.08 9.70 7.56
CA GLU A 105 -2.26 9.94 6.71
C GLU A 105 -2.95 8.62 6.31
N LEU A 106 -2.16 7.58 6.05
CA LEU A 106 -2.67 6.26 5.70
C LEU A 106 -3.37 5.59 6.90
N GLU A 107 -2.75 5.64 8.08
CA GLU A 107 -3.32 5.12 9.32
C GLU A 107 -4.60 5.87 9.70
N TYR A 108 -4.60 7.21 9.61
CA TYR A 108 -5.80 8.01 9.85
C TYR A 108 -6.95 7.61 8.91
N ALA A 109 -6.67 7.44 7.61
CA ALA A 109 -7.68 6.96 6.65
C ALA A 109 -8.12 5.51 6.91
N GLY A 110 -7.20 4.66 7.39
CA GLY A 110 -7.40 3.23 7.67
C GLY A 110 -8.14 2.90 8.98
N THR A 111 -8.25 3.87 9.89
CA THR A 111 -8.85 3.70 11.24
C THR A 111 -10.20 4.43 11.36
N ALA A 112 -10.95 4.50 10.26
CA ALA A 112 -12.17 5.31 10.15
C ALA A 112 -11.97 6.73 10.70
N LEU A 113 -10.92 7.42 10.25
CA LEU A 113 -10.56 8.77 10.70
C LEU A 113 -10.12 8.81 12.18
N GLY A 114 -9.41 7.78 12.63
CA GLY A 114 -8.91 7.64 14.01
C GLY A 114 -9.99 7.30 15.04
N THR A 115 -11.12 6.73 14.61
CA THR A 115 -12.26 6.45 15.51
C THR A 115 -12.48 4.96 15.78
N SER A 116 -11.85 4.07 15.00
CA SER A 116 -11.97 2.63 15.19
C SER A 116 -10.76 1.84 14.72
N THR A 117 -10.66 0.59 15.17
CA THR A 117 -9.57 -0.34 14.81
C THR A 117 -9.52 -0.63 13.31
N TYR A 118 -10.69 -0.83 12.66
CA TYR A 118 -10.79 -1.04 11.21
C TYR A 118 -11.57 0.09 10.55
N VAL A 119 -11.45 0.23 9.23
CA VAL A 119 -12.22 1.23 8.44
C VAL A 119 -13.74 1.06 8.57
N TRP A 120 -14.22 -0.13 8.94
CA TRP A 120 -15.64 -0.46 9.12
C TRP A 120 -16.09 -0.54 10.58
N GLY A 121 -15.20 -0.28 11.54
CA GLY A 121 -15.51 -0.33 12.97
C GLY A 121 -14.67 -1.36 13.74
N GLU A 122 -15.27 -1.95 14.77
CA GLU A 122 -14.61 -2.90 15.69
C GLU A 122 -14.89 -4.38 15.35
N ASP A 123 -15.75 -4.63 14.37
CA ASP A 123 -16.10 -5.99 13.98
C ASP A 123 -14.90 -6.66 13.29
N MET A 124 -14.68 -7.94 13.64
CA MET A 124 -13.64 -8.75 13.02
C MET A 124 -13.82 -8.79 11.49
N PRO A 125 -12.72 -8.74 10.70
CA PRO A 125 -12.81 -8.73 9.24
C PRO A 125 -13.59 -9.92 8.68
N ARG A 126 -14.56 -9.66 7.79
CA ARG A 126 -15.31 -10.67 7.04
C ARG A 126 -15.02 -10.55 5.54
N CYS A 127 -15.46 -11.53 4.75
CA CYS A 127 -15.20 -11.58 3.30
C CYS A 127 -15.82 -10.41 2.53
N GLU A 128 -16.89 -9.82 3.07
CA GLU A 128 -17.54 -8.64 2.51
C GLU A 128 -16.81 -7.34 2.85
N ASP A 129 -15.95 -7.36 3.87
CA ASP A 129 -15.25 -6.19 4.39
C ASP A 129 -13.86 -6.06 3.75
N ALA A 130 -13.12 -7.17 3.63
CA ALA A 130 -11.77 -7.19 3.05
C ALA A 130 -11.40 -8.53 2.40
N VAL A 131 -10.44 -8.48 1.46
CA VAL A 131 -9.74 -9.66 0.94
C VAL A 131 -8.42 -9.80 1.71
N PHE A 132 -8.33 -10.79 2.59
CA PHE A 132 -7.15 -11.04 3.43
C PHE A 132 -6.88 -12.56 3.55
N ALA A 133 -5.71 -12.95 4.08
CA ALA A 133 -5.39 -14.35 4.44
C ALA A 133 -5.66 -15.42 3.35
N ARG A 134 -5.16 -15.20 2.13
CA ARG A 134 -5.17 -16.21 1.05
C ARG A 134 -4.29 -17.43 1.39
N GLU A 135 -4.74 -18.28 2.30
CA GLU A 135 -4.21 -19.62 2.53
C GLU A 135 -5.28 -20.68 2.24
N THR A 136 -4.85 -21.84 1.76
CA THR A 136 -5.74 -22.91 1.25
C THR A 136 -6.45 -23.71 2.34
N ASP A 137 -6.21 -23.43 3.62
CA ASP A 137 -6.78 -24.20 4.71
C ASP A 137 -7.19 -23.27 5.86
N THR A 138 -8.50 -23.04 5.99
CA THR A 138 -9.22 -22.46 7.14
C THR A 138 -9.47 -20.96 7.26
N SER A 139 -9.04 -20.10 6.32
CA SER A 139 -9.59 -18.72 6.29
C SER A 139 -10.96 -18.72 5.59
N PRO A 140 -11.99 -18.02 6.13
CA PRO A 140 -13.32 -17.98 5.51
C PRO A 140 -13.34 -17.28 4.13
N CYS A 141 -12.23 -16.62 3.77
CA CYS A 141 -11.92 -15.90 2.54
C CYS A 141 -10.40 -15.87 2.36
#